data_AF-G9ETK7-F1
#
_entry.id   AF-G9ETK7-F1
#
_cell.length_a   1.000
_cell.length_b   1.000
_cell.length_c   1.000
_cell.angle_alpha   90.00
_cell.angle_beta   90.00
_cell.angle_gamma   90.00
#
_symmetry.space_group_name_H-M   'P 1'
#
loop_
_entity.id
_entity.type
_entity.pdbx_description
1 polymer ?
#
loop_
_entity_poly.entity_id
_entity_poly.type
_entity_poly.pdbx_seq_one_letter_code
_entity_poly.pdbx_strand_id
1 'polypeptide(L)'
;MSEEQLAPYRSSTFPRFVSGNMENIILHSEGEVSEHIKESKEKIYFRDRHTPGVKLIWSVPPQKIDVLPNSKAQISFAVDDEYCIEVKAIVSKLQRLDWLLRNAVVPEQYKEYQKRLLERVVAYYCAFEVIEPETKTDKVSGLSGFAYSLFSWPKNKEQMNLITKINAAKYLFNSLYMAIVSGWEIDDALAPEPAILSKQTIAVNNSNEEVLSPTENSLEALAAYLDVDTQKKLCKIIGRTYCAPELELDENGSRNTVTMIK
;
A
#
# COMPACT_ATOMS: atom_id res chain seq x y z
N MET A 1 -21.49 32.46 14.35
CA MET A 1 -22.29 31.39 14.98
C MET A 1 -22.85 31.93 16.28
N SER A 2 -24.16 31.87 16.47
CA SER A 2 -24.78 32.33 17.71
C SER A 2 -24.72 31.25 18.79
N GLU A 3 -24.83 31.67 20.04
CA GLU A 3 -24.77 30.80 21.22
C GLU A 3 -25.88 29.73 21.22
N GLU A 4 -27.03 30.04 20.62
CA GLU A 4 -28.17 29.13 20.41
C GLU A 4 -27.84 27.98 19.45
N GLN A 5 -27.01 28.22 18.44
CA GLN A 5 -26.58 27.18 17.49
C GLN A 5 -25.64 26.16 18.13
N LEU A 6 -25.03 26.50 19.27
CA LEU A 6 -24.11 25.63 20.02
C LEU A 6 -24.77 24.94 21.21
N ALA A 7 -26.00 25.33 21.57
CA ALA A 7 -26.75 24.79 22.71
C ALA A 7 -26.90 23.25 22.71
N PRO A 8 -27.12 22.55 21.56
CA PRO A 8 -27.26 21.09 21.55
C PRO A 8 -25.99 20.34 21.97
N TYR A 9 -24.83 20.98 21.89
CA TYR A 9 -23.52 20.35 22.12
C TYR A 9 -22.98 20.61 23.54
N ARG A 10 -23.63 21.50 24.31
CA ARG A 10 -23.20 21.87 25.68
C ARG A 10 -23.39 20.77 26.72
N SER A 11 -24.32 19.84 26.51
CA SER A 11 -24.55 18.70 27.42
C SER A 11 -23.65 17.49 27.12
N SER A 12 -22.87 17.53 26.04
CA SER A 12 -21.99 16.41 25.65
C SER A 12 -20.59 16.60 26.21
N THR A 13 -20.40 16.29 27.50
CA THR A 13 -19.06 16.07 28.06
C THR A 13 -18.59 14.67 27.67
N PHE A 14 -18.14 14.53 26.42
CA PHE A 14 -17.79 13.26 25.74
C PHE A 14 -18.95 12.26 25.70
N PRO A 15 -19.34 11.73 24.52
CA PRO A 15 -20.37 10.71 24.50
C PRO A 15 -19.79 9.40 25.05
N ARG A 16 -19.97 9.16 26.35
CA ARG A 16 -19.64 7.91 27.05
C ARG A 16 -20.48 6.71 26.60
N PHE A 17 -21.35 6.88 25.60
CA PHE A 17 -22.26 5.85 25.11
C PHE A 17 -22.56 5.96 23.60
N VAL A 18 -21.55 6.12 22.74
CA VAL A 18 -21.70 5.68 21.34
C VAL A 18 -21.40 4.18 21.31
N SER A 19 -22.37 3.35 21.74
CA SER A 19 -22.30 1.89 21.54
C SER A 19 -22.61 1.50 20.09
N GLY A 20 -22.16 2.32 19.13
CA GLY A 20 -22.22 2.06 17.70
C GLY A 20 -20.88 1.57 17.19
N ASN A 21 -20.89 0.90 16.04
CA ASN A 21 -19.67 0.52 15.32
C ASN A 21 -18.87 1.78 14.92
N MET A 22 -18.04 2.27 15.85
CA MET A 22 -17.07 3.33 15.62
C MET A 22 -16.19 2.94 14.44
N GLU A 23 -15.99 3.89 13.54
CA GLU A 23 -15.16 3.66 12.36
C GLU A 23 -13.70 3.40 12.78
N ASN A 24 -13.07 2.37 12.20
CA ASN A 24 -11.63 2.24 12.32
C ASN A 24 -10.96 3.32 11.47
N ILE A 25 -10.24 4.21 12.16
CA ILE A 25 -9.56 5.36 11.61
C ILE A 25 -8.13 4.96 11.25
N ILE A 26 -7.67 5.31 10.04
CA ILE A 26 -6.33 4.95 9.56
C ILE A 26 -5.50 6.21 9.36
N LEU A 27 -4.41 6.29 10.12
CA LEU A 27 -3.51 7.43 10.19
C LEU A 27 -2.09 7.00 9.88
N HIS A 28 -1.31 7.88 9.28
CA HIS A 28 0.14 7.73 9.19
C HIS A 28 0.83 9.01 9.64
N SER A 29 2.10 8.87 9.99
CA SER A 29 2.96 9.99 10.35
C SER A 29 3.84 10.40 9.18
N GLU A 30 3.93 11.69 8.90
CA GLU A 30 4.96 12.28 8.02
C GLU A 30 5.98 13.05 8.85
N GLY A 31 7.15 13.30 8.27
CA GLY A 31 8.24 14.06 8.90
C GLY A 31 9.49 13.23 9.16
N GLU A 32 10.40 13.83 9.93
CA GLU A 32 11.71 13.27 10.25
C GLU A 32 11.60 11.93 11.00
N VAL A 33 12.49 11.01 10.67
CA VAL A 33 12.58 9.70 11.30
C VAL A 33 13.66 9.75 12.37
N SER A 34 13.27 9.45 13.60
CA SER A 34 14.14 9.35 14.75
C SER A 34 14.58 7.90 14.97
N GLU A 35 15.71 7.75 15.67
CA GLU A 35 16.26 6.45 16.05
C GLU A 35 16.01 6.20 17.54
N HIS A 36 15.64 4.98 17.90
CA HIS A 36 15.53 4.53 19.29
C HIS A 36 16.22 3.19 19.46
N ILE A 37 16.92 3.03 20.58
CA ILE A 37 17.55 1.76 20.96
C ILE A 37 16.68 1.16 22.06
N LYS A 38 16.05 0.02 21.77
CA LYS A 38 15.27 -0.72 22.75
C LYS A 38 16.18 -1.28 23.86
N GLU A 39 15.57 -1.71 24.97
CA GLU A 39 16.27 -2.46 26.02
C GLU A 39 16.96 -3.73 25.48
N SER A 40 16.40 -4.35 24.44
CA SER A 40 16.98 -5.48 23.72
C SER A 40 18.25 -5.12 22.92
N LYS A 41 18.68 -3.85 22.92
CA LYS A 41 19.72 -3.27 22.05
C LYS A 41 19.38 -3.23 20.56
N GLU A 42 18.14 -3.57 20.21
CA GLU A 42 17.64 -3.45 18.85
C GLU A 42 17.42 -1.97 18.51
N LYS A 43 18.04 -1.52 17.42
CA LYS A 43 17.84 -0.19 16.88
C LYS A 43 16.57 -0.17 16.03
N ILE A 44 15.66 0.75 16.34
CA ILE A 44 14.43 0.98 15.57
C ILE A 44 14.35 2.42 15.07
N TYR A 45 13.64 2.56 13.97
CA TYR A 45 13.40 3.80 13.25
C TYR A 45 11.91 4.11 13.30
N PHE A 46 11.56 5.27 13.86
CA PHE A 46 10.18 5.68 14.09
C PHE A 46 10.03 7.20 13.93
N ARG A 47 8.80 7.70 13.85
CA ARG A 47 8.53 9.15 13.85
C ARG A 47 8.00 9.56 15.22
N ASP A 48 8.69 10.49 15.88
CA ASP A 48 8.28 11.01 17.18
C ASP A 48 7.39 12.25 17.01
N ARG A 49 6.21 12.22 17.63
CA ARG A 49 5.26 13.36 17.64
C ARG A 49 5.84 14.61 18.29
N HIS A 50 6.88 14.47 19.12
CA HIS A 50 7.52 15.59 19.80
C HIS A 50 8.58 16.28 18.91
N THR A 51 8.98 15.65 17.80
CA THR A 51 9.92 16.23 16.84
C THR A 51 9.23 17.30 15.99
N PRO A 52 9.79 18.52 15.90
CA PRO A 52 9.25 19.57 15.05
C PRO A 52 9.09 19.10 13.59
N GLY A 53 7.89 19.31 13.03
CA GLY A 53 7.59 18.92 11.65
C GLY A 53 6.99 17.52 11.47
N VAL A 54 6.99 16.68 12.51
CA VAL A 54 6.24 15.42 12.47
C VAL A 54 4.73 15.70 12.57
N LYS A 55 3.95 15.19 11.61
CA LYS A 55 2.51 15.40 11.50
C LYS A 55 1.78 14.06 11.38
N LEU A 56 0.53 14.04 11.83
CA LEU A 56 -0.35 12.89 11.71
C LEU A 56 -1.43 13.18 10.66
N ILE A 57 -1.54 12.33 9.64
CA ILE A 57 -2.35 12.54 8.44
C ILE A 57 -3.25 11.32 8.21
N TRP A 58 -4.47 11.56 7.72
CA TRP A 58 -5.41 10.51 7.31
C TRP A 58 -4.86 9.75 6.11
N SER A 59 -4.53 8.46 6.25
CA SER A 59 -4.24 7.62 5.08
C SER A 59 -5.51 7.23 4.33
N VAL A 60 -6.63 7.16 5.04
CA VAL A 60 -7.97 7.08 4.46
C VAL A 60 -8.82 8.11 5.19
N PRO A 61 -9.44 9.07 4.51
CA PRO A 61 -10.36 10.02 5.12
C PRO A 61 -11.48 9.31 5.91
N PRO A 62 -12.03 9.92 6.97
CA PRO A 62 -13.17 9.38 7.68
C PRO A 62 -14.38 9.19 6.75
N GLN A 63 -15.01 8.02 6.82
CA GLN A 63 -16.13 7.61 5.99
C GLN A 63 -17.48 7.84 6.69
N LYS A 64 -17.48 7.84 8.02
CA LYS A 64 -18.65 8.15 8.86
C LYS A 64 -18.48 9.53 9.49
N ILE A 65 -18.93 10.56 8.78
CA ILE A 65 -18.90 11.94 9.28
C ILE A 65 -20.34 12.43 9.46
N ASP A 66 -20.63 12.99 10.63
CA ASP A 66 -21.86 13.74 10.86
C ASP A 66 -21.76 15.06 10.08
N VAL A 67 -22.47 15.13 8.95
CA VAL A 67 -22.38 16.26 8.04
C VAL A 67 -23.43 17.30 8.38
N LEU A 68 -23.00 18.55 8.54
CA LEU A 68 -23.92 19.68 8.74
C LEU A 68 -24.88 19.79 7.55
N PRO A 69 -26.14 20.21 7.76
CA PRO A 69 -27.08 20.45 6.68
C PRO A 69 -26.46 21.36 5.61
N ASN A 70 -26.54 20.95 4.34
CA ASN A 70 -25.97 21.63 3.15
C ASN A 70 -24.44 21.57 2.98
N SER A 71 -23.70 20.85 3.82
CA SER A 71 -22.27 20.64 3.59
C SER A 71 -22.03 19.57 2.52
N LYS A 72 -21.13 19.86 1.57
CA LYS A 72 -20.68 18.90 0.55
C LYS A 72 -19.61 17.93 1.07
N ALA A 73 -19.22 18.03 2.34
CA ALA A 73 -18.10 17.26 2.91
C ALA A 73 -18.27 15.75 2.73
N GLN A 74 -19.48 15.20 2.86
CA GLN A 74 -19.68 13.76 2.72
C GLN A 74 -19.33 13.23 1.32
N ILE A 75 -19.61 14.01 0.28
CA ILE A 75 -19.36 13.64 -1.12
C ILE A 75 -17.86 13.66 -1.42
N SER A 76 -17.10 14.51 -0.72
CA SER A 76 -15.66 14.67 -0.91
C SER A 76 -14.80 13.61 -0.23
N PHE A 77 -15.36 12.84 0.71
CA PHE A 77 -14.62 11.85 1.48
C PHE A 77 -15.11 10.41 1.28
N ALA A 78 -16.26 10.20 0.64
CA ALA A 78 -16.86 8.88 0.50
C ALA A 78 -16.09 8.03 -0.52
N VAL A 79 -15.48 6.95 -0.04
CA VAL A 79 -15.22 5.75 -0.85
C VAL A 79 -16.57 5.05 -1.05
N ASP A 80 -16.81 4.48 -2.22
CA ASP A 80 -17.93 3.56 -2.43
C ASP A 80 -17.90 2.46 -1.35
N ASP A 81 -19.03 2.27 -0.67
CA ASP A 81 -19.19 1.36 0.47
C ASP A 81 -18.71 -0.06 0.14
N GLU A 82 -18.83 -0.49 -1.12
CA GLU A 82 -18.36 -1.79 -1.62
C GLU A 82 -16.85 -1.98 -1.43
N TYR A 83 -16.05 -0.91 -1.58
CA TYR A 83 -14.59 -0.96 -1.53
C TYR A 83 -14.02 -0.45 -0.21
N CYS A 84 -14.80 0.26 0.62
CA CYS A 84 -14.32 0.89 1.85
C CYS A 84 -13.57 -0.09 2.79
N ILE A 85 -14.14 -1.28 3.02
CA ILE A 85 -13.51 -2.31 3.86
C ILE A 85 -12.19 -2.79 3.26
N GLU A 86 -12.18 -3.01 1.94
CA GLU A 86 -10.99 -3.48 1.22
C GLU A 86 -9.87 -2.43 1.22
N VAL A 87 -10.19 -1.17 0.92
CA VAL A 87 -9.25 -0.05 0.95
C VAL A 87 -8.59 0.04 2.32
N LYS A 88 -9.39 0.01 3.39
CA LYS A 88 -8.88 0.05 4.75
C LYS A 88 -7.95 -1.12 5.07
N ALA A 89 -8.31 -2.32 4.64
CA ALA A 89 -7.48 -3.50 4.81
C ALA A 89 -6.15 -3.35 4.05
N ILE A 90 -6.17 -2.88 2.81
CA ILE A 90 -4.98 -2.69 1.97
C ILE A 90 -4.06 -1.62 2.57
N VAL A 91 -4.58 -0.45 2.91
CA VAL A 91 -3.80 0.64 3.52
C VAL A 91 -3.18 0.18 4.84
N SER A 92 -3.94 -0.53 5.67
CA SER A 92 -3.40 -1.09 6.93
C SER A 92 -2.25 -2.07 6.68
N LYS A 93 -2.33 -2.88 5.62
CA LYS A 93 -1.22 -3.78 5.24
C LYS A 93 0.00 -2.99 4.77
N LEU A 94 -0.18 -1.99 3.91
CA LEU A 94 0.90 -1.13 3.41
C LEU A 94 1.63 -0.40 4.54
N GLN A 95 0.91 0.19 5.50
CA GLN A 95 1.52 0.85 6.65
C GLN A 95 2.32 -0.12 7.53
N ARG A 96 1.81 -1.34 7.71
CA ARG A 96 2.54 -2.39 8.43
C ARG A 96 3.79 -2.84 7.66
N LEU A 97 3.75 -2.85 6.33
CA LEU A 97 4.92 -3.09 5.48
C LEU A 97 5.93 -1.95 5.59
N ASP A 98 5.52 -0.68 5.58
CA ASP A 98 6.41 0.46 5.83
C ASP A 98 7.18 0.24 7.14
N TRP A 99 6.45 -0.01 8.23
CA TRP A 99 7.07 -0.27 9.52
C TRP A 99 8.04 -1.46 9.49
N LEU A 100 7.63 -2.59 8.90
CA LEU A 100 8.46 -3.80 8.82
C LEU A 100 9.73 -3.55 8.01
N LEU A 101 9.59 -3.01 6.80
CA LEU A 101 10.70 -2.78 5.87
C LEU A 101 11.66 -1.73 6.40
N ARG A 102 11.17 -0.65 7.02
CA ARG A 102 12.01 0.40 7.63
C ARG A 102 12.91 -0.13 8.73
N ASN A 103 12.42 -1.11 9.49
CA ASN A 103 13.13 -1.70 10.64
C ASN A 103 13.80 -3.03 10.29
N ALA A 104 13.73 -3.47 9.03
CA ALA A 104 14.38 -4.70 8.61
C ALA A 104 15.90 -4.52 8.56
N VAL A 105 16.61 -5.56 8.99
CA VAL A 105 18.06 -5.66 8.79
C VAL A 105 18.28 -6.15 7.36
N VAL A 106 18.99 -5.36 6.57
CA VAL A 106 19.36 -5.68 5.19
C VAL A 106 20.86 -5.48 5.02
N PRO A 107 21.52 -6.27 4.14
CA PRO A 107 22.91 -6.03 3.76
C PRO A 107 23.12 -4.60 3.24
N GLU A 108 24.28 -4.02 3.50
CA GLU A 108 24.58 -2.62 3.16
C GLU A 108 24.42 -2.34 1.65
N GLN A 109 24.84 -3.29 0.82
CA GLN A 109 24.70 -3.23 -0.64
C GLN A 109 23.24 -3.11 -1.12
N TYR A 110 22.26 -3.52 -0.30
CA TYR A 110 20.84 -3.47 -0.63
C TYR A 110 20.07 -2.38 0.14
N LYS A 111 20.78 -1.45 0.82
CA LYS A 111 20.15 -0.31 1.50
C LYS A 111 19.39 0.61 0.56
N GLU A 112 19.89 0.80 -0.66
CA GLU A 112 19.19 1.61 -1.67
C GLU A 112 17.88 0.93 -2.14
N TYR A 113 17.88 -0.39 -2.29
CA TYR A 113 16.65 -1.17 -2.56
C TYR A 113 15.63 -0.98 -1.43
N GLN A 114 16.08 -1.09 -0.17
CA GLN A 114 15.23 -0.88 1.00
C GLN A 114 14.60 0.52 0.99
N LYS A 115 15.41 1.55 0.74
CA LYS A 115 14.93 2.94 0.68
C LYS A 115 13.89 3.13 -0.42
N ARG A 116 14.17 2.69 -1.65
CA ARG A 116 13.25 2.87 -2.78
C ARG A 116 11.97 2.05 -2.64
N LEU A 117 12.08 0.81 -2.13
CA LEU A 117 10.90 -0.02 -1.87
C LEU A 117 10.01 0.62 -0.81
N LEU A 118 10.62 1.23 0.22
CA LEU A 118 9.91 1.97 1.24
C LEU A 118 9.18 3.18 0.67
N GLU A 119 9.86 3.97 -0.17
CA GLU A 119 9.24 5.10 -0.89
C GLU A 119 8.05 4.65 -1.75
N ARG A 120 8.15 3.50 -2.43
CA ARG A 120 7.05 2.92 -3.21
C ARG A 120 5.87 2.50 -2.32
N VAL A 121 6.13 1.84 -1.19
CA VAL A 121 5.09 1.45 -0.22
C VAL A 121 4.37 2.68 0.33
N VAL A 122 5.13 3.73 0.67
CA VAL A 122 4.60 5.01 1.14
C VAL A 122 3.71 5.64 0.08
N ALA A 123 4.20 5.74 -1.16
CA ALA A 123 3.43 6.29 -2.27
C ALA A 123 2.10 5.56 -2.48
N TYR A 124 2.07 4.23 -2.35
CA TYR A 124 0.84 3.46 -2.51
C TYR A 124 -0.21 3.79 -1.45
N TYR A 125 0.14 3.88 -0.17
CA TYR A 125 -0.87 4.19 0.84
C TYR A 125 -1.23 5.68 0.87
N CYS A 126 -0.29 6.57 0.55
CA CYS A 126 -0.55 8.02 0.42
C CYS A 126 -1.50 8.34 -0.74
N ALA A 127 -1.54 7.48 -1.77
CA ALA A 127 -2.50 7.64 -2.87
C ALA A 127 -3.98 7.53 -2.43
N PHE A 128 -4.27 7.01 -1.24
CA PHE A 128 -5.62 6.90 -0.67
C PHE A 128 -6.02 8.08 0.23
N GLU A 129 -5.10 9.02 0.52
CA GLU A 129 -5.39 10.21 1.32
C GLU A 129 -6.42 11.11 0.63
N VAL A 130 -6.38 11.15 -0.69
CA VAL A 130 -7.31 11.91 -1.53
C VAL A 130 -8.21 10.94 -2.28
N ILE A 131 -9.49 10.96 -1.93
CA ILE A 131 -10.56 10.26 -2.65
C ILE A 131 -11.18 11.26 -3.60
N GLU A 132 -11.19 10.91 -4.89
CA GLU A 132 -11.85 11.75 -5.90
C GLU A 132 -13.37 11.68 -5.66
N PRO A 133 -14.06 12.82 -5.46
CA PRO A 133 -15.50 12.81 -5.26
C PRO A 133 -16.18 12.26 -6.51
N GLU A 134 -17.21 11.43 -6.34
CA GLU A 134 -18.04 10.99 -7.46
C GLU A 134 -18.63 12.20 -8.17
N THR A 135 -18.15 12.48 -9.38
CA THR A 135 -18.80 13.45 -10.24
C THR A 135 -20.09 12.83 -10.77
N LYS A 136 -21.22 13.54 -10.67
CA LYS A 136 -22.52 13.08 -11.19
C LYS A 136 -22.57 13.07 -12.73
N THR A 137 -21.48 12.70 -13.41
CA THR A 137 -21.37 12.71 -14.87
C THR A 137 -21.31 11.30 -15.44
N ASP A 138 -22.28 11.08 -16.34
CA ASP A 138 -22.51 10.00 -17.28
C ASP A 138 -22.32 8.56 -16.78
N LYS A 139 -23.41 8.01 -16.22
CA LYS A 139 -23.66 6.57 -16.29
C LYS A 139 -23.43 6.15 -17.74
N VAL A 140 -22.53 5.19 -17.98
CA VAL A 140 -22.29 4.63 -19.31
C VAL A 140 -23.64 4.24 -19.93
N SER A 141 -24.13 5.00 -20.90
CA SER A 141 -25.47 4.81 -21.47
C SER A 141 -25.43 3.71 -22.53
N GLY A 142 -26.36 2.75 -22.45
CA GLY A 142 -26.58 1.71 -23.47
C GLY A 142 -26.84 0.33 -22.88
N LEU A 143 -27.04 -0.68 -23.73
CA LEU A 143 -27.16 -2.10 -23.37
C LEU A 143 -26.00 -2.62 -22.49
N SER A 144 -24.87 -1.91 -22.50
CA SER A 144 -23.73 -2.12 -21.61
C SER A 144 -24.04 -1.85 -20.14
N GLY A 145 -24.96 -0.93 -19.82
CA GLY A 145 -25.37 -0.59 -18.44
C GLY A 145 -26.00 -1.73 -17.65
N PHE A 146 -26.69 -2.66 -18.32
CA PHE A 146 -27.24 -3.86 -17.68
C PHE A 146 -26.15 -4.88 -17.36
N ALA A 147 -25.18 -5.07 -18.27
CA ALA A 147 -24.01 -5.92 -18.03
C ALA A 147 -23.13 -5.37 -16.89
N TYR A 148 -22.96 -4.04 -16.78
CA TYR A 148 -22.23 -3.39 -15.68
C TYR A 148 -22.91 -3.52 -14.31
N SER A 149 -24.21 -3.81 -14.25
CA SER A 149 -24.91 -4.04 -12.98
C SER A 149 -24.77 -5.48 -12.46
N LEU A 150 -24.44 -6.43 -13.35
CA LEU A 150 -24.36 -7.85 -13.05
C LEU A 150 -22.94 -8.34 -12.77
N PHE A 151 -21.94 -7.72 -13.39
CA PHE A 151 -20.53 -7.93 -13.09
C PHE A 151 -20.06 -6.69 -12.35
N SER A 152 -19.46 -6.83 -11.17
CA SER A 152 -18.91 -5.78 -10.29
C SER A 152 -17.79 -4.96 -10.95
N TRP A 153 -18.08 -4.41 -12.13
CA TRP A 153 -17.21 -3.63 -12.97
C TRP A 153 -17.40 -2.15 -12.66
N PRO A 154 -16.32 -1.36 -12.77
CA PRO A 154 -16.32 0.04 -12.42
C PRO A 154 -17.37 0.84 -13.19
N LYS A 155 -18.18 1.60 -12.45
CA LYS A 155 -19.34 2.35 -12.93
C LYS A 155 -18.96 3.76 -13.43
N ASN A 156 -17.83 4.31 -12.98
CA ASN A 156 -17.31 5.63 -13.34
C ASN A 156 -15.77 5.68 -13.32
N LYS A 157 -15.19 6.84 -13.68
CA LYS A 157 -13.74 7.05 -13.78
C LYS A 157 -13.06 7.03 -12.40
N GLU A 158 -13.75 7.53 -11.38
CA GLU A 158 -13.28 7.60 -10.00
C GLU A 158 -13.14 6.19 -9.42
N GLN A 159 -14.11 5.32 -9.66
CA GLN A 159 -14.07 3.90 -9.29
C GLN A 159 -12.99 3.16 -10.08
N MET A 160 -12.80 3.45 -11.37
CA MET A 160 -11.65 2.94 -12.14
C MET A 160 -10.33 3.33 -11.46
N ASN A 161 -10.16 4.58 -11.05
CA ASN A 161 -8.96 5.06 -10.38
C ASN A 161 -8.73 4.34 -9.03
N LEU A 162 -9.79 4.19 -8.23
CA LEU A 162 -9.75 3.45 -6.98
C LEU A 162 -9.35 1.99 -7.18
N ILE A 163 -9.96 1.30 -8.15
CA ILE A 163 -9.62 -0.10 -8.49
C ILE A 163 -8.17 -0.20 -8.97
N THR A 164 -7.68 0.77 -9.75
CA THR A 164 -6.27 0.82 -10.16
C THR A 164 -5.33 0.92 -8.95
N LYS A 165 -5.63 1.80 -7.97
CA LYS A 165 -4.85 1.91 -6.73
C LYS A 165 -4.86 0.60 -5.93
N ILE A 166 -6.04 -0.01 -5.78
CA ILE A 166 -6.23 -1.30 -5.11
C ILE A 166 -5.40 -2.40 -5.78
N ASN A 167 -5.50 -2.50 -7.11
CA ASN A 167 -4.79 -3.51 -7.88
C ASN A 167 -3.28 -3.32 -7.82
N ALA A 168 -2.78 -2.08 -7.92
CA ALA A 168 -1.36 -1.80 -7.80
C ALA A 168 -0.78 -2.26 -6.45
N ALA A 169 -1.49 -2.01 -5.35
CA ALA A 169 -1.09 -2.52 -4.04
C ALA A 169 -1.14 -4.06 -3.95
N LYS A 170 -2.16 -4.70 -4.53
CA LYS A 170 -2.25 -6.17 -4.61
C LYS A 170 -1.12 -6.78 -5.44
N TYR A 171 -0.76 -6.14 -6.55
CA TYR A 171 0.39 -6.55 -7.37
C TYR A 171 1.68 -6.46 -6.57
N LEU A 172 1.92 -5.35 -5.86
CA LEU A 172 3.07 -5.25 -4.94
C LEU A 172 3.09 -6.40 -3.92
N PHE A 173 1.96 -6.69 -3.26
CA PHE A 173 1.89 -7.79 -2.30
C PHE A 173 2.23 -9.14 -2.93
N ASN A 174 1.74 -9.37 -4.15
CA ASN A 174 2.03 -10.59 -4.89
C ASN A 174 3.50 -10.67 -5.28
N SER A 175 4.07 -9.60 -5.81
CA SER A 175 5.48 -9.53 -6.19
C SER A 175 6.41 -9.76 -5.00
N LEU A 176 6.15 -9.15 -3.84
CA LEU A 176 6.90 -9.41 -2.61
C LEU A 176 6.83 -10.88 -2.18
N TYR A 177 5.65 -11.50 -2.29
CA TYR A 177 5.47 -12.91 -1.96
C TYR A 177 6.23 -13.81 -2.94
N MET A 178 6.11 -13.54 -4.24
CA MET A 178 6.80 -14.31 -5.28
C MET A 178 8.31 -14.15 -5.17
N ALA A 179 8.81 -12.97 -4.83
CA ALA A 179 10.23 -12.76 -4.58
C ALA A 179 10.75 -13.69 -3.47
N ILE A 180 10.01 -13.84 -2.37
CA ILE A 180 10.39 -14.75 -1.27
C ILE A 180 10.34 -16.21 -1.73
N VAL A 181 9.23 -16.65 -2.33
CA VAL A 181 9.00 -18.07 -2.64
C VAL A 181 9.85 -18.56 -3.80
N SER A 182 10.01 -17.72 -4.82
CA SER A 182 10.82 -18.03 -6.00
C SER A 182 12.29 -17.66 -5.84
N GLY A 183 12.69 -17.08 -4.70
CA GLY A 183 14.07 -16.70 -4.42
C GLY A 183 14.64 -15.74 -5.46
N TRP A 184 13.95 -14.63 -5.72
CA TRP A 184 14.41 -13.65 -6.73
C TRP A 184 15.82 -13.17 -6.40
N GLU A 185 16.67 -13.17 -7.42
CA GLU A 185 18.05 -12.72 -7.33
C GLU A 185 18.16 -11.24 -7.73
N ILE A 186 19.04 -10.53 -7.05
CA ILE A 186 19.47 -9.19 -7.42
C ILE A 186 20.79 -9.33 -8.18
N ASP A 187 20.82 -8.93 -9.44
CA ASP A 187 22.07 -8.82 -10.20
C ASP A 187 22.82 -7.56 -9.73
N ASP A 188 23.91 -7.72 -8.99
CA ASP A 188 24.70 -6.61 -8.46
C ASP A 188 25.31 -5.71 -9.56
N ALA A 189 25.33 -6.15 -10.83
CA ALA A 189 25.74 -5.33 -11.97
C ALA A 189 24.63 -4.36 -12.45
N LEU A 190 23.38 -4.60 -12.06
CA LEU A 190 22.23 -3.79 -12.46
C LEU A 190 21.80 -2.83 -11.34
N ALA A 191 21.37 -1.64 -11.74
CA ALA A 191 20.80 -0.68 -10.82
C ALA A 191 19.41 -1.14 -10.31
N PRO A 192 19.02 -0.77 -9.08
CA PRO A 192 17.62 -0.89 -8.67
C PRO A 192 16.74 -0.03 -9.57
N GLU A 193 15.56 -0.52 -9.91
CA GLU A 193 14.54 0.27 -10.60
C GLU A 193 14.12 1.51 -9.76
N PRO A 194 13.51 2.54 -10.37
CA PRO A 194 13.04 3.71 -9.64
C PRO A 194 11.87 3.40 -8.69
N ALA A 195 11.79 4.12 -7.57
CA ALA A 195 10.71 3.96 -6.59
C ALA A 195 9.31 4.22 -7.18
N ILE A 196 9.21 5.25 -8.04
CA ILE A 196 7.98 5.62 -8.76
C ILE A 196 8.18 5.19 -10.21
N LEU A 197 7.32 4.27 -10.69
CA LEU A 197 7.23 3.94 -12.12
C LEU A 197 6.85 5.22 -12.87
N SER A 198 7.84 5.88 -13.46
CA SER A 198 7.64 7.05 -14.30
C SER A 198 6.99 6.59 -15.60
N LYS A 199 5.65 6.41 -15.62
CA LYS A 199 4.82 6.05 -16.79
C LYS A 199 5.66 5.41 -17.92
N GLN A 200 6.21 4.22 -17.69
CA GLN A 200 6.61 3.40 -18.82
C GLN A 200 5.29 3.01 -19.46
N THR A 201 5.01 3.65 -20.60
CA THR A 201 4.07 3.21 -21.60
C THR A 201 4.11 1.68 -21.65
N ILE A 202 3.00 1.04 -21.25
CA ILE A 202 2.68 -0.29 -21.72
C ILE A 202 2.48 -0.11 -23.23
N ALA A 203 3.59 -0.11 -23.97
CA ALA A 203 3.57 -0.26 -25.40
C ALA A 203 3.12 -1.69 -25.64
N VAL A 204 1.81 -1.88 -25.83
CA VAL A 204 1.28 -3.06 -26.51
C VAL A 204 1.74 -2.94 -27.96
N ASN A 205 3.01 -3.25 -28.21
CA ASN A 205 3.54 -3.36 -29.55
C ASN A 205 3.48 -4.83 -29.95
N ASN A 206 2.47 -5.11 -30.77
CA ASN A 206 2.49 -6.21 -31.71
C ASN A 206 3.67 -6.00 -32.66
N SER A 207 4.85 -6.49 -32.31
CA SER A 207 5.96 -6.68 -33.25
C SER A 207 6.97 -7.63 -32.63
N ASN A 208 7.22 -8.73 -33.34
CA ASN A 208 8.34 -9.63 -33.10
C ASN A 208 9.64 -8.83 -33.16
N GLU A 209 10.23 -8.48 -32.03
CA GLU A 209 11.60 -7.95 -31.94
C GLU A 209 12.09 -8.03 -30.49
N GLU A 210 13.39 -8.28 -30.36
CA GLU A 210 14.19 -8.69 -29.20
C GLU A 210 13.66 -8.26 -27.81
N VAL A 211 13.51 -9.25 -26.93
CA VAL A 211 13.35 -9.07 -25.49
C VAL A 211 14.61 -8.37 -24.97
N LEU A 212 14.55 -7.05 -24.83
CA LEU A 212 15.55 -6.28 -24.09
C LEU A 212 15.69 -6.93 -22.71
N SER A 213 16.89 -7.41 -22.38
CA SER A 213 17.20 -7.90 -21.04
C SER A 213 16.83 -6.81 -20.03
N PRO A 214 16.32 -7.17 -18.84
CA PRO A 214 15.97 -6.17 -17.83
C PRO A 214 17.17 -5.24 -17.60
N THR A 215 16.98 -3.94 -17.81
CA THR A 215 18.05 -2.95 -17.57
C THR A 215 18.19 -2.63 -16.08
N GLU A 216 17.27 -3.11 -15.24
CA GLU A 216 17.15 -2.80 -13.83
C GLU A 216 16.63 -4.02 -13.05
N ASN A 217 16.99 -4.12 -11.77
CA ASN A 217 16.41 -5.11 -10.84
C ASN A 217 15.11 -4.58 -10.22
N SER A 218 14.15 -5.48 -10.03
CA SER A 218 12.93 -5.19 -9.27
C SER A 218 13.23 -4.89 -7.80
N LEU A 219 12.56 -3.88 -7.24
CA LEU A 219 12.71 -3.54 -5.81
C LEU A 219 12.20 -4.65 -4.89
N GLU A 220 11.17 -5.38 -5.33
CA GLU A 220 10.54 -6.45 -4.57
C GLU A 220 11.47 -7.64 -4.35
N ALA A 221 12.52 -7.81 -5.18
CA ALA A 221 13.55 -8.83 -5.00
C ALA A 221 14.21 -8.75 -3.61
N LEU A 222 14.29 -7.55 -3.01
CA LEU A 222 14.77 -7.36 -1.64
C LEU A 222 14.08 -8.27 -0.61
N ALA A 223 12.81 -8.62 -0.84
CA ALA A 223 12.06 -9.47 0.08
C ALA A 223 12.72 -10.86 0.25
N ALA A 224 13.38 -11.39 -0.78
CA ALA A 224 14.14 -12.64 -0.73
C ALA A 224 15.40 -12.56 0.16
N TYR A 225 15.94 -11.35 0.35
CA TYR A 225 17.16 -11.08 1.11
C TYR A 225 16.90 -10.67 2.57
N LEU A 226 15.63 -10.58 2.97
CA LEU A 226 15.24 -10.37 4.38
C LEU A 226 15.54 -11.63 5.20
N ASP A 227 15.80 -11.48 6.50
CA ASP A 227 15.89 -12.63 7.39
C ASP A 227 14.57 -13.41 7.44
N VAL A 228 14.66 -14.72 7.72
CA VAL A 228 13.52 -15.65 7.66
C VAL A 228 12.35 -15.21 8.56
N ASP A 229 12.62 -14.64 9.72
CA ASP A 229 11.56 -14.20 10.62
C ASP A 229 10.87 -12.94 10.12
N THR A 230 11.61 -12.03 9.47
CA THR A 230 11.06 -10.88 8.76
C THR A 230 10.26 -11.32 7.53
N GLN A 231 10.71 -12.31 6.75
CA GLN A 231 9.94 -12.87 5.64
C GLN A 231 8.60 -13.46 6.11
N LYS A 232 8.60 -14.22 7.22
CA LYS A 232 7.36 -14.74 7.83
C LYS A 232 6.41 -13.63 8.26
N LYS A 233 6.93 -12.56 8.88
CA LYS A 233 6.14 -11.38 9.27
C LYS A 233 5.55 -10.68 8.04
N LEU A 234 6.33 -10.54 6.97
CA LEU A 234 5.90 -9.97 5.70
C LEU A 234 4.72 -10.78 5.12
N CYS A 235 4.89 -12.09 4.96
CA CYS A 235 3.83 -12.99 4.47
C CYS A 235 2.56 -12.88 5.31
N LYS A 236 2.69 -12.84 6.65
CA LYS A 236 1.55 -12.64 7.56
C LYS A 236 0.86 -11.29 7.36
N ILE A 237 1.59 -10.21 7.09
CA ILE A 237 1.00 -8.88 6.83
C ILE A 237 0.16 -8.93 5.55
N ILE A 238 0.69 -9.47 4.46
CA ILE A 238 -0.03 -9.51 3.18
C ILE A 238 -1.19 -10.52 3.18
N GLY A 239 -1.22 -11.44 4.16
CA GLY A 239 -2.27 -12.45 4.33
C GLY A 239 -1.97 -13.77 3.61
N ARG A 240 -0.69 -14.14 3.52
CA ARG A 240 -0.21 -15.37 2.91
C ARG A 240 0.53 -16.23 3.96
N THR A 241 0.49 -17.55 3.79
CA THR A 241 1.35 -18.46 4.55
C THR A 241 2.77 -18.36 4.00
N TYR A 242 3.76 -18.34 4.88
CA TYR A 242 5.16 -18.41 4.46
C TYR A 242 5.46 -19.79 3.86
N CYS A 243 6.04 -19.82 2.68
CA CYS A 243 6.62 -21.01 2.06
C CYS A 243 8.12 -20.78 1.92
N ALA A 244 8.92 -21.72 2.39
CA ALA A 244 10.36 -21.67 2.18
C ALA A 244 10.65 -21.78 0.68
N PRO A 245 11.65 -21.05 0.17
CA PRO A 245 12.03 -21.15 -1.24
C PRO A 245 12.47 -22.57 -1.59
N GLU A 246 12.04 -23.05 -2.76
CA GLU A 246 12.49 -24.33 -3.31
C GLU A 246 13.95 -24.18 -3.74
N LEU A 247 14.86 -24.72 -2.92
CA LEU A 247 16.28 -24.84 -3.27
C LEU A 247 16.45 -26.14 -4.06
N GLU A 248 16.52 -26.06 -5.39
CA GLU A 248 17.06 -27.18 -6.16
C GLU A 248 18.57 -27.24 -5.94
N LEU A 249 19.06 -28.40 -5.49
CA LEU A 249 20.49 -28.65 -5.33
C LEU A 249 21.01 -29.25 -6.63
N ASP A 250 21.87 -28.53 -7.34
CA ASP A 250 22.62 -29.09 -8.46
C ASP A 250 23.55 -30.22 -7.95
N GLU A 251 23.84 -31.23 -8.79
CA GLU A 251 24.67 -32.41 -8.47
C GLU A 251 26.11 -32.09 -7.98
N ASN A 252 26.53 -30.82 -8.01
CA ASN A 252 27.83 -30.35 -7.52
C ASN A 252 27.78 -29.54 -6.21
N GLY A 253 26.63 -29.47 -5.52
CA GLY A 253 26.52 -28.76 -4.23
C GLY A 253 26.74 -27.24 -4.33
N SER A 254 26.67 -26.67 -5.53
CA SER A 254 26.65 -25.23 -5.76
C SER A 254 25.21 -24.73 -5.77
N ARG A 255 24.98 -23.56 -5.18
CA ARG A 255 23.68 -22.89 -5.20
C ARG A 255 23.43 -22.36 -6.62
N ASN A 256 22.42 -22.89 -7.31
CA ASN A 256 21.74 -22.20 -8.39
C ASN A 256 20.23 -22.34 -8.16
N THR A 257 19.49 -21.26 -8.38
CA THR A 257 18.04 -21.25 -8.26
C THR A 257 17.38 -21.20 -9.63
N VAL A 258 16.24 -21.88 -9.72
CA VAL A 258 15.55 -22.28 -10.95
C VAL A 258 15.23 -21.09 -11.87
N THR A 259 15.79 -21.11 -13.09
CA THR A 259 15.32 -20.28 -14.19
C THR A 259 13.98 -20.82 -14.68
N MET A 260 12.87 -20.32 -14.13
CA MET A 260 11.55 -20.56 -14.72
C MET A 260 11.44 -19.79 -16.04
N ILE A 261 11.87 -20.45 -17.12
CA ILE A 261 11.53 -20.06 -18.49
C ILE A 261 10.04 -20.37 -18.70
N LYS A 262 9.21 -19.35 -18.87
CA LYS A 262 7.96 -19.43 -19.63
C LYS A 262 7.67 -18.13 -20.36
#